data_AF-A0A543BQT4-F1
#
_entry.id   AF-A0A543BQT4-F1
#
_cell.length_a   1.000
_cell.length_b   1.000
_cell.length_c   1.000
_cell.angle_alpha   90.00
_cell.angle_beta   90.00
_cell.angle_gamma   90.00
#
_symmetry.space_group_name_H-M   'P 1'
#
loop_
_entity.id
_entity.type
_entity.pdbx_description
1 polymer ?
#
loop_
_entity_poly.entity_id
_entity_poly.type
_entity_poly.pdbx_seq_one_letter_code
_entity_poly.pdbx_strand_id
1 'polypeptide(L)'
;MRGPRAAGWRSEEVSLKEVTIHAAPGAAVIAAECEETLISECSVAITPNSTRWISANADGIHNPGGRVGPRLLRNRLQSMHDDGINIYSKARLAGGAVAADLSLLLGDGPMHVAVGDRLQAYLPATGAVRGTATVTNVVGDELSGGPLTVYLSAPIPGLQAGDEIYNLDYAASGFDVAENTISENRGLGICIRASEGRVRKNTLTDLAHWGMWVGNNSGYREGPVGVHDVVFANNSIARPCLDRTLTGWPSASAAIMVQNFNAVYEPGSSQAHGSLTFRSNHLEDPPRFGIYIGGAQDVDVRNTTIVETANNPRSSAPTAMLGIENTTDIDVRNLDVTQAQAPRDDVWVGPAVSGYSIR
;
A
#
# COMPACT_ATOMS: atom_id res chain seq x y z
N MET A 1 23.99 2.20 -7.40
CA MET A 1 23.31 3.14 -6.48
C MET A 1 23.94 2.99 -5.10
N ARG A 2 24.09 4.07 -4.33
CA ARG A 2 24.51 3.99 -2.92
C ARG A 2 23.30 3.53 -2.09
N GLY A 3 23.48 2.53 -1.24
CA GLY A 3 22.40 1.83 -0.51
C GLY A 3 21.78 2.62 0.64
N PRO A 4 20.84 2.02 1.39
CA PRO A 4 20.16 2.66 2.51
C PRO A 4 21.11 2.97 3.67
N ARG A 5 20.63 3.74 4.67
CA ARG A 5 21.44 4.04 5.86
C ARG A 5 21.44 2.88 6.87
N ALA A 6 20.30 2.21 7.05
CA ALA A 6 20.19 0.95 7.77
C ALA A 6 19.53 -0.09 6.87
N ALA A 7 20.07 -1.32 6.86
CA ALA A 7 19.57 -2.43 6.07
C ALA A 7 19.50 -3.71 6.91
N GLY A 8 18.37 -4.40 6.82
CA GLY A 8 18.25 -5.84 7.08
C GLY A 8 17.95 -6.56 5.77
N TRP A 9 18.48 -7.77 5.61
CA TRP A 9 18.15 -8.64 4.49
C TRP A 9 17.99 -10.08 4.98
N ARG A 10 16.84 -10.72 4.73
CA ARG A 10 16.57 -12.12 5.08
C ARG A 10 16.97 -12.45 6.51
N SER A 11 16.47 -11.63 7.43
CA SER A 11 16.81 -11.69 8.85
C SER A 11 15.53 -11.74 9.67
N GLU A 12 15.57 -12.49 10.76
CA GLU A 12 14.46 -12.63 11.71
C GLU A 12 14.77 -11.83 12.98
N GLU A 13 13.72 -11.36 13.67
CA GLU A 13 13.81 -10.65 14.96
C GLU A 13 14.73 -9.40 14.93
N VAL A 14 14.72 -8.67 13.81
CA VAL A 14 15.53 -7.45 13.67
C VAL A 14 14.89 -6.29 14.43
N SER A 15 15.68 -5.56 15.22
CA SER A 15 15.19 -4.34 15.86
C SER A 15 16.09 -3.13 15.65
N LEU A 16 15.45 -1.99 15.38
CA LEU A 16 16.06 -0.67 15.32
C LEU A 16 15.29 0.25 16.26
N LYS A 17 15.96 0.80 17.27
CA LYS A 17 15.34 1.62 18.31
C LYS A 17 16.11 2.89 18.57
N GLU A 18 15.41 4.00 18.74
CA GLU A 18 15.99 5.28 19.17
C GLU A 18 17.11 5.80 18.24
N VAL A 19 17.05 5.46 16.96
CA VAL A 19 18.04 5.88 15.97
C VAL A 19 17.59 7.13 15.23
N THR A 20 18.46 8.12 15.12
CA THR A 20 18.25 9.31 14.29
C THR A 20 19.07 9.24 13.00
N ILE A 21 18.40 9.38 11.86
CA ILE A 21 18.98 9.42 10.51
C ILE A 21 18.72 10.80 9.90
N HIS A 22 19.80 11.55 9.68
CA HIS A 22 19.72 12.89 9.08
C HIS A 22 19.96 12.96 7.57
N ALA A 23 20.47 11.87 7.00
CA ALA A 23 20.87 11.77 5.61
C ALA A 23 20.89 10.31 5.18
N ALA A 24 20.22 9.98 4.07
CA ALA A 24 20.37 8.71 3.36
C ALA A 24 20.42 8.95 1.84
N PRO A 25 21.37 8.33 1.10
CA PRO A 25 21.46 8.50 -0.35
C PRO A 25 20.37 7.71 -1.12
N GLY A 26 19.53 6.96 -0.42
CA GLY A 26 18.31 6.27 -0.89
C GLY A 26 17.30 6.25 0.26
N ALA A 27 16.64 5.11 0.49
CA ALA A 27 15.74 4.96 1.65
C ALA A 27 16.52 5.02 2.96
N ALA A 28 15.91 5.53 4.04
CA ALA A 28 16.58 5.62 5.33
C ALA A 28 16.74 4.23 5.97
N VAL A 29 15.66 3.43 6.01
CA VAL A 29 15.67 2.05 6.50
C VAL A 29 15.07 1.12 5.46
N ILE A 30 15.78 0.04 5.13
CA ILE A 30 15.25 -1.08 4.34
C ILE A 30 15.29 -2.35 5.17
N ALA A 31 14.15 -2.98 5.41
CA ALA A 31 14.03 -4.31 6.01
C ALA A 31 13.55 -5.28 4.93
N ALA A 32 14.46 -5.64 4.02
CA ALA A 32 14.13 -6.48 2.88
C ALA A 32 14.04 -7.93 3.31
N GLU A 33 12.91 -8.56 3.02
CA GLU A 33 12.74 -10.00 3.24
C GLU A 33 12.96 -10.37 4.73
N CYS A 34 12.74 -9.41 5.63
CA CYS A 34 12.90 -9.59 7.06
C CYS A 34 11.57 -9.94 7.73
N GLU A 35 11.65 -10.68 8.82
CA GLU A 35 10.49 -11.12 9.59
C GLU A 35 10.58 -10.60 11.02
N GLU A 36 9.42 -10.34 11.63
CA GLU A 36 9.32 -9.84 13.00
C GLU A 36 10.12 -8.56 13.27
N THR A 37 10.25 -7.71 12.24
CA THR A 37 11.05 -6.48 12.33
C THR A 37 10.37 -5.46 13.25
N LEU A 38 11.10 -4.92 14.23
CA LEU A 38 10.67 -3.83 15.09
C LEU A 38 11.48 -2.56 14.80
N ILE A 39 10.82 -1.54 14.26
CA ILE A 39 11.41 -0.19 14.13
C ILE A 39 10.61 0.74 15.03
N SER A 40 11.23 1.19 16.13
CA SER A 40 10.54 1.94 17.17
C SER A 40 11.30 3.20 17.56
N GLU A 41 10.58 4.30 17.77
CA GLU A 41 11.15 5.54 18.34
C GLU A 41 12.34 6.08 17.53
N CYS A 42 12.39 5.76 16.24
CA CYS A 42 13.41 6.25 15.33
C CYS A 42 12.97 7.57 14.70
N SER A 43 13.95 8.39 14.29
CA SER A 43 13.71 9.64 13.59
C SER A 43 14.47 9.69 12.27
N VAL A 44 13.76 9.92 11.17
CA VAL A 44 14.33 10.30 9.88
C VAL A 44 13.95 11.76 9.66
N ALA A 45 14.89 12.68 9.84
CA ALA A 45 14.59 14.12 9.80
C ALA A 45 15.83 14.94 9.45
N ILE A 46 15.63 16.11 8.84
CA ILE A 46 16.73 17.03 8.54
C ILE A 46 17.56 17.35 9.80
N THR A 47 18.85 17.64 9.61
CA THR A 47 19.70 18.07 10.71
C THR A 47 19.14 19.39 11.30
N PRO A 48 18.89 19.46 12.62
CA PRO A 48 18.43 20.69 13.26
C PRO A 48 19.36 21.87 12.95
N ASN A 49 18.78 23.05 12.72
CA ASN A 49 19.51 24.29 12.39
C ASN A 49 20.40 24.19 11.14
N SER A 50 20.13 23.25 10.23
CA SER A 50 20.82 23.17 8.94
C SER A 50 20.03 23.86 7.83
N THR A 51 20.70 24.09 6.71
CA THR A 51 20.07 24.59 5.46
C THR A 51 19.53 23.46 4.58
N ARG A 52 19.46 22.22 5.09
CA ARG A 52 18.97 21.07 4.33
C ARG A 52 17.45 21.06 4.31
N TRP A 53 16.92 20.76 3.13
CA TRP A 53 15.48 20.58 2.90
C TRP A 53 15.05 19.11 2.91
N ILE A 54 16.02 18.19 2.82
CA ILE A 54 15.77 16.77 2.56
C ILE A 54 16.55 15.93 3.55
N SER A 55 15.91 14.91 4.12
CA SER A 55 16.50 13.93 5.04
C SER A 55 16.94 12.66 4.31
N ALA A 56 16.07 12.03 3.53
CA ALA A 56 16.37 10.83 2.75
C ALA A 56 16.02 11.04 1.28
N ASN A 57 16.85 10.50 0.38
CA ASN A 57 16.63 10.61 -1.06
C ASN A 57 15.53 9.67 -1.59
N ALA A 58 15.07 8.72 -0.78
CA ALA A 58 13.89 7.90 -1.05
C ALA A 58 13.05 7.75 0.24
N ASP A 59 12.49 6.56 0.49
CA ASP A 59 11.54 6.29 1.57
C ASP A 59 12.12 6.48 2.98
N GLY A 60 11.24 6.68 3.96
CA GLY A 60 11.58 6.57 5.38
C GLY A 60 11.87 5.12 5.77
N ILE A 61 10.85 4.27 5.72
CA ILE A 61 10.93 2.85 6.06
C ILE A 61 10.34 2.02 4.91
N HIS A 62 11.14 1.11 4.38
CA HIS A 62 10.79 0.29 3.22
C HIS A 62 10.92 -1.19 3.60
N ASN A 63 9.81 -1.95 3.54
CA ASN A 63 9.76 -3.37 3.93
C ASN A 63 9.22 -4.24 2.77
N PRO A 64 10.09 -4.66 1.84
CA PRO A 64 9.73 -5.57 0.76
C PRO A 64 9.85 -7.04 1.22
N GLY A 65 8.73 -7.74 1.36
CA GLY A 65 8.63 -9.17 1.68
C GLY A 65 8.70 -9.49 3.17
N GLY A 66 8.89 -10.78 3.46
CA GLY A 66 8.85 -11.38 4.80
C GLY A 66 7.55 -12.14 5.05
N ARG A 67 7.59 -13.22 5.83
CA ARG A 67 6.38 -13.96 6.23
C ARG A 67 5.60 -13.26 7.32
N VAL A 68 6.30 -12.60 8.24
CA VAL A 68 5.70 -11.84 9.35
C VAL A 68 5.95 -10.35 9.17
N GLY A 69 4.86 -9.57 9.22
CA GLY A 69 4.87 -8.14 9.00
C GLY A 69 5.60 -7.33 10.08
N PRO A 70 6.10 -6.13 9.74
CA PRO A 70 6.86 -5.32 10.67
C PRO A 70 5.97 -4.62 11.70
N ARG A 71 6.59 -4.26 12.84
CA ARG A 71 6.04 -3.36 13.86
C ARG A 71 6.76 -2.03 13.75
N LEU A 72 6.07 -1.01 13.25
CA LEU A 72 6.60 0.33 13.01
C LEU A 72 5.92 1.29 13.98
N LEU A 73 6.61 1.60 15.09
CA LEU A 73 6.00 2.20 16.27
C LEU A 73 6.64 3.55 16.65
N ARG A 74 5.85 4.60 16.86
CA ARG A 74 6.33 5.86 17.45
C ARG A 74 7.51 6.51 16.70
N ASN A 75 7.60 6.32 15.39
CA ASN A 75 8.67 6.90 14.58
C ASN A 75 8.30 8.31 14.10
N ARG A 76 9.31 9.15 13.88
CA ARG A 76 9.17 10.46 13.22
C ARG A 76 9.85 10.41 11.86
N LEU A 77 9.09 10.59 10.79
CA LEU A 77 9.55 10.51 9.41
C LEU A 77 9.26 11.84 8.72
N GLN A 78 10.29 12.61 8.39
CA GLN A 78 10.13 13.98 7.92
C GLN A 78 11.05 14.32 6.73
N SER A 79 10.53 15.08 5.76
CA SER A 79 11.29 15.67 4.65
C SER A 79 12.03 14.63 3.78
N MET A 80 11.38 13.51 3.51
CA MET A 80 11.92 12.46 2.63
C MET A 80 11.48 12.71 1.18
N HIS A 81 12.23 12.20 0.22
CA HIS A 81 11.91 12.33 -1.20
C HIS A 81 10.94 11.26 -1.74
N ASP A 82 10.55 10.30 -0.92
CA ASP A 82 9.56 9.29 -1.30
C ASP A 82 8.61 9.00 -0.13
N ASP A 83 8.01 7.82 -0.12
CA ASP A 83 7.03 7.39 0.85
C ASP A 83 7.57 7.40 2.29
N GLY A 84 6.71 7.73 3.26
CA GLY A 84 7.07 7.59 4.67
C GLY A 84 7.30 6.12 5.01
N ILE A 85 6.32 5.27 4.72
CA ILE A 85 6.34 3.82 4.97
C ILE A 85 5.82 3.09 3.73
N ASN A 86 6.51 2.04 3.28
CA ASN A 86 6.03 1.15 2.22
C ASN A 86 6.21 -0.34 2.60
N ILE A 87 5.11 -1.08 2.68
CA ILE A 87 5.07 -2.52 3.03
C ILE A 87 4.42 -3.29 1.87
N TYR A 88 5.16 -4.19 1.25
CA TYR A 88 4.71 -4.94 0.07
C TYR A 88 5.56 -6.19 -0.18
N SER A 89 5.24 -6.97 -1.21
CA SER A 89 6.09 -7.99 -1.79
C SER A 89 6.32 -7.75 -3.28
N LYS A 90 7.50 -8.13 -3.79
CA LYS A 90 7.79 -8.06 -5.23
C LYS A 90 7.21 -9.28 -5.94
N ALA A 91 6.67 -9.09 -7.14
CA ALA A 91 6.34 -10.20 -8.03
C ALA A 91 7.54 -10.73 -8.82
N ARG A 92 7.47 -12.02 -9.18
CA ARG A 92 8.18 -12.59 -10.34
C ARG A 92 7.23 -12.67 -11.53
N LEU A 93 7.76 -12.58 -12.75
CA LEU A 93 6.95 -12.78 -13.94
C LEU A 93 6.80 -14.26 -14.27
N ALA A 94 5.61 -14.67 -14.70
CA ALA A 94 5.43 -15.99 -15.30
C ALA A 94 6.18 -16.06 -16.64
N GLY A 95 7.12 -17.01 -16.77
CA GLY A 95 7.75 -17.37 -18.05
C GLY A 95 6.87 -18.27 -18.93
N GLY A 96 5.79 -18.80 -18.35
CA GLY A 96 4.86 -19.74 -18.98
C GLY A 96 4.43 -20.82 -17.99
N ALA A 97 3.23 -21.37 -18.17
CA ALA A 97 2.74 -22.50 -17.41
C ALA A 97 2.65 -23.73 -18.33
N VAL A 98 3.09 -24.89 -17.84
CA VAL A 98 2.88 -26.16 -18.54
C VAL A 98 1.71 -26.85 -17.87
N ALA A 99 0.54 -26.74 -18.49
CA ALA A 99 -0.71 -27.25 -17.92
C ALA A 99 -0.71 -28.77 -17.65
N ALA A 100 0.16 -29.54 -18.32
CA ALA A 100 0.21 -30.99 -18.21
C ALA A 100 0.88 -31.50 -16.93
N ASP A 101 1.80 -30.73 -16.33
CA ASP A 101 2.56 -31.13 -15.14
C ASP A 101 2.38 -30.17 -13.95
N LEU A 102 1.45 -29.21 -14.07
CA LEU A 102 1.22 -28.15 -13.08
C LEU A 102 2.49 -27.37 -12.73
N SER A 103 3.44 -27.28 -13.67
CA SER A 103 4.64 -26.47 -13.49
C SER A 103 4.44 -25.04 -14.00
N LEU A 104 5.11 -24.12 -13.31
CA LEU A 104 5.17 -22.71 -13.62
C LEU A 104 6.64 -22.29 -13.59
N LEU A 105 7.12 -21.76 -14.71
CA LEU A 105 8.40 -21.09 -14.76
C LEU A 105 8.22 -19.66 -14.23
N LEU A 106 8.93 -19.31 -13.16
CA LEU A 106 9.05 -17.96 -12.65
C LEU A 106 10.38 -17.37 -13.15
N GLY A 107 10.32 -16.16 -13.70
CA GLY A 107 11.51 -15.41 -14.08
C GLY A 107 12.32 -14.92 -12.87
N ASP A 108 13.39 -14.21 -13.17
CA ASP A 108 14.29 -13.63 -12.17
C ASP A 108 13.56 -12.64 -11.25
N GLY A 109 13.95 -12.61 -9.99
CA GLY A 109 13.42 -11.65 -9.02
C GLY A 109 13.71 -11.99 -7.58
N PRO A 110 13.47 -11.04 -6.66
CA PRO A 110 13.75 -11.22 -5.23
C PRO A 110 12.64 -11.94 -4.46
N MET A 111 11.49 -12.22 -5.09
CA MET A 111 10.37 -12.90 -4.42
C MET A 111 10.78 -14.29 -3.93
N HIS A 112 10.59 -14.52 -2.63
CA HIS A 112 10.81 -15.82 -2.03
C HIS A 112 9.63 -16.78 -2.30
N VAL A 113 9.85 -18.09 -2.47
CA VAL A 113 8.87 -19.15 -2.72
C VAL A 113 9.33 -20.46 -2.08
N ALA A 114 8.55 -20.98 -1.13
CA ALA A 114 8.75 -22.29 -0.52
C ALA A 114 7.57 -23.25 -0.78
N VAL A 115 7.80 -24.56 -0.57
CA VAL A 115 6.72 -25.55 -0.55
C VAL A 115 5.73 -25.19 0.56
N GLY A 116 4.44 -25.21 0.23
CA GLY A 116 3.35 -24.78 1.11
C GLY A 116 2.87 -23.35 0.87
N ASP A 117 3.67 -22.50 0.23
CA ASP A 117 3.27 -21.12 -0.05
C ASP A 117 2.15 -21.03 -1.09
N ARG A 118 1.31 -20.01 -0.98
CA ARG A 118 0.23 -19.66 -1.91
C ARG A 118 0.71 -18.59 -2.87
N LEU A 119 0.70 -18.92 -4.16
CA LEU A 119 0.99 -17.96 -5.22
C LEU A 119 -0.30 -17.40 -5.80
N GLN A 120 -0.34 -16.09 -6.00
CA GLN A 120 -1.39 -15.37 -6.72
C GLN A 120 -0.88 -15.00 -8.11
N ALA A 121 -1.68 -15.26 -9.14
CA ALA A 121 -1.43 -14.73 -10.48
C ALA A 121 -2.31 -13.51 -10.75
N TYR A 122 -1.67 -12.45 -11.25
CA TYR A 122 -2.29 -11.17 -11.54
C TYR A 122 -1.95 -10.74 -12.97
N LEU A 123 -2.96 -10.25 -13.71
CA LEU A 123 -2.82 -9.72 -15.06
C LEU A 123 -2.74 -8.19 -15.02
N PRO A 124 -1.55 -7.59 -15.19
CA PRO A 124 -1.39 -6.14 -15.11
C PRO A 124 -2.22 -5.39 -16.15
N ALA A 125 -2.39 -5.94 -17.35
CA ALA A 125 -3.09 -5.27 -18.44
C ALA A 125 -4.55 -4.90 -18.11
N THR A 126 -5.21 -5.68 -17.26
CA THR A 126 -6.64 -5.50 -16.93
C THR A 126 -6.91 -5.34 -15.44
N GLY A 127 -5.89 -5.48 -14.59
CA GLY A 127 -6.10 -5.53 -13.15
C GLY A 127 -6.84 -6.77 -12.66
N ALA A 128 -6.80 -7.86 -13.42
CA ALA A 128 -7.49 -9.09 -13.07
C ALA A 128 -6.64 -9.98 -12.15
N VAL A 129 -7.20 -10.41 -11.02
CA VAL A 129 -6.67 -11.51 -10.22
C VAL A 129 -7.21 -12.82 -10.80
N ARG A 130 -6.31 -13.69 -11.27
CA ARG A 130 -6.70 -14.94 -11.96
C ARG A 130 -7.03 -16.09 -11.01
N GLY A 131 -6.48 -16.02 -9.80
CA GLY A 131 -6.64 -17.04 -8.78
C GLY A 131 -5.33 -17.32 -8.07
N THR A 132 -5.37 -18.36 -7.24
CA THR A 132 -4.26 -18.78 -6.40
C THR A 132 -4.02 -20.29 -6.48
N ALA A 133 -2.79 -20.72 -6.26
CA ALA A 133 -2.47 -22.14 -6.08
C ALA A 133 -1.35 -22.31 -5.04
N THR A 134 -1.32 -23.47 -4.38
CA THR A 134 -0.28 -23.79 -3.40
C THR A 134 0.92 -24.45 -4.09
N VAL A 135 2.13 -24.09 -3.67
CA VAL A 135 3.37 -24.68 -4.15
C VAL A 135 3.58 -26.05 -3.52
N THR A 136 3.81 -27.06 -4.35
CA THR A 136 4.06 -28.45 -3.94
C THR A 136 5.53 -28.84 -4.07
N ASN A 137 6.27 -28.18 -4.96
CA ASN A 137 7.70 -28.38 -5.14
C ASN A 137 8.36 -27.13 -5.77
N VAL A 138 9.65 -26.92 -5.51
CA VAL A 138 10.45 -25.81 -6.06
C VAL A 138 11.77 -26.36 -6.58
N VAL A 139 12.14 -25.99 -7.80
CA VAL A 139 13.40 -26.36 -8.46
C VAL A 139 14.11 -25.09 -8.93
N GLY A 140 15.34 -24.89 -8.46
CA GLY A 140 16.17 -23.72 -8.73
C GLY A 140 16.91 -23.24 -7.49
N ASP A 141 17.83 -22.29 -7.66
CA ASP A 141 18.48 -21.61 -6.54
C ASP A 141 17.85 -20.24 -6.32
N GLU A 142 16.99 -20.16 -5.33
CA GLU A 142 16.32 -18.94 -4.93
C GLU A 142 17.26 -17.86 -4.39
N LEU A 143 18.39 -18.24 -3.79
CA LEU A 143 19.38 -17.27 -3.30
C LEU A 143 20.08 -16.56 -4.46
N SER A 144 20.14 -17.20 -5.63
CA SER A 144 20.74 -16.61 -6.83
C SER A 144 19.89 -15.50 -7.47
N GLY A 145 18.60 -15.39 -7.09
CA GLY A 145 17.64 -14.49 -7.73
C GLY A 145 17.27 -14.88 -9.18
N GLY A 146 17.82 -15.99 -9.69
CA GLY A 146 17.56 -16.53 -11.02
C GLY A 146 16.19 -17.20 -11.14
N PRO A 147 15.90 -17.83 -12.29
CA PRO A 147 14.59 -18.39 -12.57
C PRO A 147 14.31 -19.61 -11.70
N LEU A 148 13.04 -19.81 -11.34
CA LEU A 148 12.56 -20.94 -10.55
C LEU A 148 11.52 -21.72 -11.35
N THR A 149 11.55 -23.05 -11.27
CA THR A 149 10.41 -23.87 -11.67
C THR A 149 9.65 -24.28 -10.42
N VAL A 150 8.38 -23.88 -10.32
CA VAL A 150 7.51 -24.23 -9.19
C VAL A 150 6.41 -25.17 -9.67
N TYR A 151 6.06 -26.14 -8.84
CA TYR A 151 4.94 -27.05 -9.09
C TYR A 151 3.77 -26.65 -8.21
N LEU A 152 2.58 -26.64 -8.79
CA LEU A 152 1.36 -26.16 -8.14
C LEU A 152 0.44 -27.32 -7.78
N SER A 153 -0.37 -27.13 -6.74
CA SER A 153 -1.40 -28.08 -6.31
C SER A 153 -2.57 -28.19 -7.30
N ALA A 154 -2.80 -27.14 -8.08
CA ALA A 154 -3.85 -27.01 -9.07
C ALA A 154 -3.45 -25.96 -10.13
N PRO A 155 -4.00 -26.01 -11.35
CA PRO A 155 -3.74 -24.97 -12.34
C PRO A 155 -4.41 -23.65 -11.92
N ILE A 156 -3.76 -22.52 -12.18
CA ILE A 156 -4.38 -21.19 -12.05
C ILE A 156 -5.11 -20.86 -13.36
N PRO A 157 -6.44 -20.67 -13.37
CA PRO A 157 -7.19 -20.46 -14.60
C PRO A 157 -6.71 -19.26 -15.42
N GLY A 158 -6.45 -19.49 -16.71
CA GLY A 158 -6.06 -18.44 -17.65
C GLY A 158 -4.67 -17.85 -17.41
N LEU A 159 -3.84 -18.44 -16.53
CA LEU A 159 -2.45 -18.06 -16.33
C LEU A 159 -1.69 -18.07 -17.66
N GLN A 160 -0.93 -17.00 -17.91
CA GLN A 160 -0.16 -16.82 -19.14
C GLN A 160 1.23 -16.25 -18.83
N ALA A 161 2.14 -16.37 -19.79
CA ALA A 161 3.44 -15.71 -19.69
C ALA A 161 3.24 -14.18 -19.59
N GLY A 162 4.05 -13.54 -18.73
CA GLY A 162 3.99 -12.11 -18.46
C GLY A 162 3.02 -11.71 -17.34
N ASP A 163 2.18 -12.62 -16.83
CA ASP A 163 1.43 -12.36 -15.59
C ASP A 163 2.42 -12.15 -14.43
N GLU A 164 2.04 -11.27 -13.49
CA GLU A 164 2.77 -11.06 -12.25
C GLU A 164 2.35 -12.12 -11.24
N ILE A 165 3.33 -12.80 -10.67
CA ILE A 165 3.14 -13.82 -9.66
C ILE A 165 3.62 -13.27 -8.33
N TYR A 166 2.71 -13.18 -7.36
CA TYR A 166 2.99 -12.76 -5.99
C TYR A 166 2.93 -13.98 -5.05
N ASN A 167 3.77 -14.00 -4.03
CA ASN A 167 3.66 -14.96 -2.93
C ASN A 167 2.88 -14.31 -1.78
N LEU A 168 1.68 -14.81 -1.52
CA LEU A 168 0.79 -14.28 -0.50
C LEU A 168 1.29 -14.57 0.92
N ASP A 169 2.02 -15.68 1.11
CA ASP A 169 2.57 -16.07 2.40
C ASP A 169 3.95 -15.42 2.65
N TYR A 170 4.41 -14.58 1.72
CA TYR A 170 5.64 -13.79 1.82
C TYR A 170 5.37 -12.31 1.53
N ALA A 171 4.25 -11.81 2.05
CA ALA A 171 3.74 -10.47 1.83
C ALA A 171 3.58 -9.66 3.12
N ALA A 172 4.42 -9.93 4.13
CA ALA A 172 4.50 -9.17 5.38
C ALA A 172 3.14 -9.07 6.12
N SER A 173 2.40 -10.18 6.17
CA SER A 173 1.09 -10.24 6.84
C SER A 173 1.23 -9.99 8.35
N GLY A 174 0.22 -9.38 8.98
CA GLY A 174 0.21 -9.20 10.44
C GLY A 174 0.96 -7.96 10.95
N PHE A 175 1.23 -6.98 10.09
CA PHE A 175 1.96 -5.76 10.44
C PHE A 175 1.22 -4.86 11.46
N ASP A 176 1.96 -4.02 12.20
CA ASP A 176 1.41 -2.98 13.08
C ASP A 176 2.14 -1.66 12.85
N VAL A 177 1.46 -0.70 12.21
CA VAL A 177 1.96 0.66 11.96
C VAL A 177 1.22 1.62 12.87
N ALA A 178 1.87 2.02 13.96
CA ALA A 178 1.19 2.77 15.01
C ALA A 178 1.96 3.96 15.58
N GLU A 179 1.22 5.03 15.87
CA GLU A 179 1.72 6.18 16.63
C GLU A 179 2.89 6.90 15.93
N ASN A 180 3.02 6.75 14.61
CA ASN A 180 4.06 7.43 13.83
C ASN A 180 3.61 8.85 13.45
N THR A 181 4.58 9.75 13.31
CA THR A 181 4.39 11.08 12.71
C THR A 181 5.13 11.13 11.38
N ILE A 182 4.41 11.42 10.31
CA ILE A 182 4.94 11.54 8.95
C ILE A 182 4.63 12.94 8.43
N SER A 183 5.63 13.70 8.02
CA SER A 183 5.40 15.08 7.60
C SER A 183 6.33 15.60 6.51
N GLU A 184 5.83 16.51 5.69
CA GLU A 184 6.62 17.31 4.74
C GLU A 184 7.45 16.47 3.74
N ASN A 185 7.03 15.24 3.41
CA ASN A 185 7.71 14.41 2.41
C ASN A 185 7.08 14.55 1.03
N ARG A 186 7.90 14.27 0.01
CA ARG A 186 7.50 14.34 -1.40
C ARG A 186 6.54 13.19 -1.78
N GLY A 187 6.78 11.98 -1.28
CA GLY A 187 5.97 10.80 -1.61
C GLY A 187 4.71 10.66 -0.75
N LEU A 188 4.15 9.46 -0.75
CA LEU A 188 2.97 9.11 0.05
C LEU A 188 3.28 9.09 1.56
N GLY A 189 2.26 9.12 2.40
CA GLY A 189 2.45 8.89 3.83
C GLY A 189 2.76 7.41 4.12
N ILE A 190 1.78 6.53 3.86
CA ILE A 190 1.87 5.08 4.11
C ILE A 190 1.31 4.28 2.92
N CYS A 191 2.10 3.35 2.41
CA CYS A 191 1.74 2.41 1.36
C CYS A 191 1.66 0.98 1.92
N ILE A 192 0.52 0.32 1.72
CA ILE A 192 0.24 -1.04 2.23
C ILE A 192 -0.21 -1.95 1.10
N ARG A 193 0.50 -3.07 0.94
CA ARG A 193 0.16 -4.17 0.03
C ARG A 193 0.19 -5.52 0.75
N ALA A 194 -0.01 -5.48 2.07
CA ALA A 194 0.03 -6.60 2.99
C ALA A 194 -1.33 -6.74 3.71
N SER A 195 -1.65 -7.94 4.19
CA SER A 195 -2.93 -8.26 4.87
C SER A 195 -2.80 -8.38 6.39
N GLU A 196 -3.93 -8.55 7.07
CA GLU A 196 -4.07 -8.92 8.49
C GLU A 196 -3.42 -7.92 9.47
N GLY A 197 -3.28 -6.67 9.04
CA GLY A 197 -2.52 -5.65 9.75
C GLY A 197 -3.35 -4.55 10.41
N ARG A 198 -2.65 -3.63 11.07
CA ARG A 198 -3.24 -2.47 11.73
C ARG A 198 -2.47 -1.21 11.38
N VAL A 199 -3.20 -0.16 10.99
CA VAL A 199 -2.66 1.19 10.79
C VAL A 199 -3.42 2.13 11.71
N ARG A 200 -2.80 2.55 12.82
CA ARG A 200 -3.53 3.23 13.90
C ARG A 200 -2.79 4.38 14.54
N LYS A 201 -3.53 5.42 14.93
CA LYS A 201 -2.99 6.56 15.70
C LYS A 201 -1.80 7.27 15.02
N ASN A 202 -1.69 7.18 13.70
CA ASN A 202 -0.63 7.88 12.97
C ASN A 202 -1.09 9.31 12.66
N THR A 203 -0.13 10.24 12.64
CA THR A 203 -0.33 11.64 12.25
C THR A 203 0.43 11.90 10.96
N LEU A 204 -0.28 12.27 9.90
CA LEU A 204 0.26 12.53 8.56
C LEU A 204 -0.05 13.98 8.19
N THR A 205 0.95 14.80 7.89
CA THR A 205 0.72 16.23 7.60
C THR A 205 1.58 16.75 6.45
N ASP A 206 1.00 17.60 5.61
CA ASP A 206 1.74 18.35 4.58
C ASP A 206 2.49 17.43 3.60
N LEU A 207 1.78 16.46 3.05
CA LEU A 207 2.33 15.50 2.10
C LEU A 207 2.15 16.05 0.68
N ALA A 208 3.17 15.94 -0.16
CA ALA A 208 3.01 16.33 -1.57
C ALA A 208 2.09 15.36 -2.32
N HIS A 209 1.99 14.10 -1.88
CA HIS A 209 1.11 13.06 -2.39
C HIS A 209 0.02 12.69 -1.34
N TRP A 210 -0.79 11.67 -1.62
CA TRP A 210 -1.83 11.03 -0.78
C TRP A 210 -1.35 10.64 0.62
N GLY A 211 -2.30 10.59 1.57
CA GLY A 211 -2.02 10.14 2.93
C GLY A 211 -1.68 8.66 3.00
N MET A 212 -2.65 7.81 2.68
CA MET A 212 -2.49 6.35 2.71
C MET A 212 -2.95 5.73 1.41
N TRP A 213 -2.23 4.70 0.95
CA TRP A 213 -2.59 3.91 -0.21
C TRP A 213 -2.54 2.42 0.10
N VAL A 214 -3.69 1.76 -0.07
CA VAL A 214 -3.86 0.31 -0.06
C VAL A 214 -4.09 -0.14 -1.50
N GLY A 215 -3.23 -0.99 -2.03
CA GLY A 215 -3.35 -1.38 -3.44
C GLY A 215 -2.13 -2.08 -3.99
N ASN A 216 -2.02 -2.11 -5.31
CA ASN A 216 -0.85 -2.62 -6.02
C ASN A 216 -0.19 -1.53 -6.85
N ASN A 217 1.05 -1.77 -7.25
CA ASN A 217 1.74 -0.98 -8.24
C ASN A 217 2.46 -1.89 -9.24
N SER A 218 1.74 -2.28 -10.28
CA SER A 218 2.24 -3.18 -11.33
C SER A 218 3.47 -2.61 -12.05
N GLY A 219 3.57 -1.28 -12.19
CA GLY A 219 4.74 -0.63 -12.79
C GLY A 219 6.05 -0.90 -12.04
N TYR A 220 5.95 -1.10 -10.72
CA TYR A 220 7.07 -1.47 -9.84
C TYR A 220 7.01 -2.92 -9.36
N ARG A 221 6.04 -3.71 -9.88
CA ARG A 221 5.74 -5.09 -9.47
C ARG A 221 5.54 -5.24 -7.97
N GLU A 222 4.86 -4.28 -7.36
CA GLU A 222 4.57 -4.26 -5.92
C GLU A 222 3.14 -4.69 -5.67
N GLY A 223 2.98 -5.72 -4.85
CA GLY A 223 1.70 -6.30 -4.47
C GLY A 223 1.86 -7.10 -3.18
N PRO A 224 1.07 -8.17 -2.97
CA PRO A 224 -0.01 -8.67 -3.82
C PRO A 224 -1.20 -7.73 -4.00
N VAL A 225 -2.12 -8.11 -4.89
CA VAL A 225 -3.46 -7.52 -5.00
C VAL A 225 -4.38 -8.28 -4.05
N GLY A 226 -5.34 -7.60 -3.45
CA GLY A 226 -6.29 -8.24 -2.54
C GLY A 226 -5.88 -8.24 -1.07
N VAL A 227 -5.31 -7.13 -0.61
CA VAL A 227 -5.17 -6.81 0.82
C VAL A 227 -6.50 -7.06 1.55
N HIS A 228 -6.44 -7.81 2.65
CA HIS A 228 -7.60 -8.10 3.48
C HIS A 228 -7.33 -8.05 4.99
N ASP A 229 -8.40 -7.98 5.78
CA ASP A 229 -8.36 -7.98 7.26
C ASP A 229 -7.51 -6.85 7.86
N VAL A 230 -7.59 -5.64 7.28
CA VAL A 230 -6.82 -4.49 7.74
C VAL A 230 -7.71 -3.45 8.41
N VAL A 231 -7.24 -2.96 9.56
CA VAL A 231 -7.93 -1.91 10.33
C VAL A 231 -7.14 -0.60 10.29
N PHE A 232 -7.77 0.44 9.74
CA PHE A 232 -7.31 1.83 9.73
C PHE A 232 -8.07 2.63 10.79
N ALA A 233 -7.45 2.86 11.94
CA ALA A 233 -8.15 3.41 13.10
C ALA A 233 -7.46 4.60 13.78
N ASN A 234 -8.22 5.67 14.04
CA ASN A 234 -7.74 6.83 14.79
C ASN A 234 -6.55 7.54 14.14
N ASN A 235 -6.43 7.51 12.81
CA ASN A 235 -5.39 8.27 12.12
C ASN A 235 -5.85 9.70 11.88
N SER A 236 -4.90 10.65 11.93
CA SER A 236 -5.12 12.05 11.58
C SER A 236 -4.31 12.35 10.32
N ILE A 237 -4.97 12.76 9.24
CA ILE A 237 -4.33 13.10 7.97
C ILE A 237 -4.75 14.52 7.62
N ALA A 238 -3.81 15.46 7.55
CA ALA A 238 -4.09 16.86 7.23
C ALA A 238 -3.28 17.34 6.04
N ARG A 239 -3.98 17.99 5.09
CA ARG A 239 -3.41 18.56 3.87
C ARG A 239 -2.54 17.55 3.08
N PRO A 240 -3.06 16.36 2.75
CA PRO A 240 -2.39 15.50 1.78
C PRO A 240 -2.51 16.07 0.36
N CYS A 241 -1.63 15.62 -0.53
CA CYS A 241 -1.61 15.96 -1.95
C CYS A 241 -1.43 17.47 -2.22
N LEU A 242 -0.42 18.06 -1.58
CA LEU A 242 -0.03 19.45 -1.81
C LEU A 242 0.54 19.69 -3.22
N ASP A 243 1.09 18.66 -3.89
CA ASP A 243 1.49 18.76 -5.29
C ASP A 243 0.25 18.75 -6.19
N ARG A 244 -0.10 19.95 -6.67
CA ARG A 244 -1.30 20.18 -7.46
C ARG A 244 -1.22 19.55 -8.85
N THR A 245 -0.04 19.25 -9.36
CA THR A 245 0.12 18.54 -10.64
C THR A 245 -0.38 17.10 -10.57
N LEU A 246 -0.50 16.53 -9.37
CA LEU A 246 -0.93 15.16 -9.12
C LEU A 246 -2.39 15.05 -8.68
N THR A 247 -3.08 16.17 -8.46
CA THR A 247 -4.47 16.12 -7.96
C THR A 247 -5.44 15.43 -8.91
N GLY A 248 -5.16 15.42 -10.21
CA GLY A 248 -5.93 14.70 -11.22
C GLY A 248 -5.50 13.24 -11.46
N TRP A 249 -4.39 12.78 -10.89
CA TRP A 249 -3.82 11.47 -11.17
C TRP A 249 -3.34 10.72 -9.92
N PRO A 250 -3.77 9.46 -9.70
CA PRO A 250 -4.91 8.83 -10.36
C PRO A 250 -6.24 9.53 -10.07
N SER A 251 -7.28 9.12 -10.80
CA SER A 251 -8.65 9.58 -10.59
C SER A 251 -9.16 9.30 -9.16
N ALA A 252 -8.50 8.43 -8.41
CA ALA A 252 -8.84 8.07 -7.04
C ALA A 252 -8.26 9.00 -5.94
N SER A 253 -7.65 10.17 -6.28
CA SER A 253 -6.94 11.07 -5.34
C SER A 253 -7.62 11.27 -3.98
N ALA A 254 -7.02 10.72 -2.92
CA ALA A 254 -7.65 10.70 -1.60
C ALA A 254 -6.69 10.90 -0.42
N ALA A 255 -7.24 11.25 0.75
CA ALA A 255 -6.47 11.14 2.00
C ALA A 255 -6.20 9.67 2.34
N ILE A 256 -7.17 8.79 2.14
CA ILE A 256 -7.01 7.33 2.19
C ILE A 256 -7.57 6.73 0.90
N MET A 257 -6.71 6.06 0.12
CA MET A 257 -7.08 5.37 -1.13
C MET A 257 -6.96 3.86 -0.96
N VAL A 258 -8.02 3.14 -1.28
CA VAL A 258 -7.99 1.71 -1.61
C VAL A 258 -8.18 1.57 -3.11
N GLN A 259 -7.25 0.93 -3.80
CA GLN A 259 -7.36 0.75 -5.24
C GLN A 259 -6.62 -0.48 -5.76
N ASN A 260 -7.34 -1.30 -6.51
CA ASN A 260 -6.76 -2.20 -7.50
C ASN A 260 -6.52 -1.43 -8.82
N PHE A 261 -5.27 -1.30 -9.24
CA PHE A 261 -4.88 -0.61 -10.47
C PHE A 261 -4.34 -1.57 -11.51
N ASN A 262 -4.78 -1.42 -12.76
CA ASN A 262 -4.08 -2.02 -13.89
C ASN A 262 -2.71 -1.32 -14.14
N ALA A 263 -1.96 -1.77 -15.15
CA ALA A 263 -0.61 -1.29 -15.46
C ALA A 263 -0.53 0.18 -15.89
N VAL A 264 -1.66 0.81 -16.24
CA VAL A 264 -1.74 2.23 -16.63
C VAL A 264 -2.40 3.10 -15.56
N TYR A 265 -2.53 2.58 -14.33
CA TYR A 265 -3.15 3.28 -13.19
C TYR A 265 -4.63 3.63 -13.40
N GLU A 266 -5.32 2.83 -14.19
CA GLU A 266 -6.78 2.84 -14.29
C GLU A 266 -7.38 1.75 -13.40
N PRO A 267 -8.68 1.85 -13.04
CA PRO A 267 -9.33 0.86 -12.20
C PRO A 267 -9.19 -0.55 -12.77
N GLY A 268 -8.69 -1.46 -11.94
CA GLY A 268 -8.57 -2.88 -12.26
C GLY A 268 -9.94 -3.56 -12.25
N SER A 269 -10.06 -4.64 -13.02
CA SER A 269 -11.33 -5.37 -13.18
C SER A 269 -11.76 -6.17 -11.94
N SER A 270 -10.82 -6.57 -11.07
CA SER A 270 -11.14 -7.38 -9.89
C SER A 270 -11.48 -6.57 -8.64
N GLN A 271 -12.45 -7.05 -7.87
CA GLN A 271 -12.82 -6.56 -6.54
C GLN A 271 -12.06 -7.33 -5.45
N ALA A 272 -10.73 -7.28 -5.52
CA ALA A 272 -9.88 -8.22 -4.80
C ALA A 272 -9.63 -7.84 -3.33
N HIS A 273 -9.61 -6.55 -3.01
CA HIS A 273 -9.38 -6.10 -1.63
C HIS A 273 -10.60 -6.42 -0.78
N GLY A 274 -10.46 -6.75 0.50
CA GLY A 274 -11.67 -6.87 1.33
C GLY A 274 -11.51 -7.02 2.82
N SER A 275 -12.62 -7.07 3.55
CA SER A 275 -12.64 -7.06 5.02
C SER A 275 -11.79 -5.90 5.59
N LEU A 276 -12.04 -4.70 5.05
CA LEU A 276 -11.31 -3.49 5.43
C LEU A 276 -12.16 -2.64 6.38
N THR A 277 -11.57 -2.15 7.46
CA THR A 277 -12.26 -1.27 8.41
C THR A 277 -11.56 0.08 8.52
N PHE A 278 -12.29 1.15 8.24
CA PHE A 278 -11.87 2.55 8.47
C PHE A 278 -12.70 3.12 9.61
N ARG A 279 -12.08 3.38 10.76
CA ARG A 279 -12.82 3.90 11.92
C ARG A 279 -12.17 5.06 12.64
N SER A 280 -12.97 6.05 13.02
CA SER A 280 -12.52 7.14 13.88
C SER A 280 -11.33 7.91 13.31
N ASN A 281 -11.21 7.99 11.97
CA ASN A 281 -10.17 8.76 11.33
C ASN A 281 -10.59 10.23 11.20
N HIS A 282 -9.62 11.14 11.24
CA HIS A 282 -9.82 12.56 11.03
C HIS A 282 -9.05 12.98 9.78
N LEU A 283 -9.76 13.46 8.76
CA LEU A 283 -9.22 13.79 7.45
C LEU A 283 -9.47 15.27 7.18
N GLU A 284 -8.41 16.08 7.14
CA GLU A 284 -8.47 17.51 6.88
C GLU A 284 -7.89 17.83 5.51
N ASP A 285 -8.62 18.65 4.76
CA ASP A 285 -8.23 19.15 3.43
C ASP A 285 -7.81 18.06 2.45
N PRO A 286 -8.64 17.02 2.25
CA PRO A 286 -8.36 16.02 1.23
C PRO A 286 -8.35 16.63 -0.18
N PRO A 287 -7.62 16.01 -1.15
CA PRO A 287 -7.57 16.49 -2.53
C PRO A 287 -8.92 16.34 -3.22
N ARG A 288 -9.25 15.15 -3.74
CA ARG A 288 -10.50 14.87 -4.46
C ARG A 288 -11.48 14.13 -3.56
N PHE A 289 -11.00 13.15 -2.79
CA PHE A 289 -11.77 12.36 -1.82
C PHE A 289 -11.15 12.36 -0.42
N GLY A 290 -11.97 12.33 0.62
CA GLY A 290 -11.48 11.96 1.95
C GLY A 290 -11.05 10.49 1.95
N ILE A 291 -11.99 9.61 1.60
CA ILE A 291 -11.73 8.18 1.40
C ILE A 291 -12.16 7.79 -0.01
N TYR A 292 -11.33 7.01 -0.69
CA TYR A 292 -11.68 6.35 -1.95
C TYR A 292 -11.56 4.84 -1.82
N ILE A 293 -12.55 4.11 -2.32
CA ILE A 293 -12.60 2.65 -2.29
C ILE A 293 -12.89 2.14 -3.71
N GLY A 294 -11.89 1.57 -4.35
CA GLY A 294 -11.97 0.97 -5.68
C GLY A 294 -11.43 -0.46 -5.73
N GLY A 295 -12.17 -1.37 -6.34
CA GLY A 295 -11.76 -2.78 -6.47
C GLY A 295 -11.73 -3.52 -5.14
N ALA A 296 -12.73 -3.29 -4.29
CA ALA A 296 -12.81 -3.86 -2.95
C ALA A 296 -14.20 -4.43 -2.62
N GLN A 297 -14.27 -5.30 -1.62
CA GLN A 297 -15.49 -5.90 -1.11
C GLN A 297 -15.49 -5.94 0.42
N ASP A 298 -16.64 -5.94 1.08
CA ASP A 298 -16.73 -6.03 2.56
C ASP A 298 -15.90 -4.91 3.24
N VAL A 299 -16.36 -3.67 3.08
CA VAL A 299 -15.68 -2.49 3.66
C VAL A 299 -16.59 -1.74 4.61
N ASP A 300 -16.10 -1.50 5.82
CA ASP A 300 -16.80 -0.78 6.88
C ASP A 300 -16.10 0.56 7.16
N VAL A 301 -16.79 1.67 6.87
CA VAL A 301 -16.36 3.03 7.21
C VAL A 301 -17.24 3.55 8.34
N ARG A 302 -16.67 3.86 9.50
CA ARG A 302 -17.47 4.35 10.64
C ARG A 302 -16.83 5.45 11.47
N ASN A 303 -17.67 6.36 11.98
CA ASN A 303 -17.26 7.43 12.88
C ASN A 303 -16.07 8.25 12.34
N THR A 304 -15.96 8.42 11.03
CA THR A 304 -14.88 9.18 10.41
C THR A 304 -15.32 10.62 10.22
N THR A 305 -14.42 11.57 10.47
CA THR A 305 -14.67 12.99 10.24
C THR A 305 -13.83 13.46 9.06
N ILE A 306 -14.46 14.15 8.12
CA ILE A 306 -13.82 14.79 6.98
C ILE A 306 -14.10 16.29 7.06
N VAL A 307 -13.04 17.09 7.11
CA VAL A 307 -13.10 18.55 7.20
C VAL A 307 -12.44 19.16 5.98
N GLU A 308 -13.16 20.03 5.28
CA GLU A 308 -12.62 20.91 4.25
C GLU A 308 -12.60 22.35 4.77
N THR A 309 -11.42 22.93 4.89
CA THR A 309 -11.20 24.31 5.29
C THR A 309 -11.38 25.28 4.11
N ALA A 310 -11.53 26.57 4.43
CA ALA A 310 -11.78 27.62 3.44
C ALA A 310 -10.67 27.76 2.39
N ASN A 311 -9.45 27.30 2.71
CA ASN A 311 -8.27 27.43 1.87
C ASN A 311 -7.85 26.13 1.19
N ASN A 312 -8.62 25.03 1.32
CA ASN A 312 -8.30 23.78 0.65
C ASN A 312 -8.28 23.98 -0.88
N PRO A 313 -7.14 23.81 -1.56
CA PRO A 313 -7.10 23.96 -3.01
C PRO A 313 -7.77 22.76 -3.68
N ARG A 314 -8.78 23.01 -4.52
CA ARG A 314 -9.62 21.96 -5.14
C ARG A 314 -9.05 21.45 -6.46
N SER A 315 -9.22 20.16 -6.74
CA SER A 315 -9.09 19.60 -8.08
C SER A 315 -10.37 19.83 -8.90
N SER A 316 -10.32 19.60 -10.21
CA SER A 316 -11.55 19.50 -11.01
C SER A 316 -12.37 18.25 -10.67
N ALA A 317 -13.66 18.29 -10.97
CA ALA A 317 -14.65 17.23 -10.72
C ALA A 317 -14.32 15.90 -11.46
N PRO A 318 -14.84 14.75 -10.98
CA PRO A 318 -15.75 14.62 -9.83
C PRO A 318 -14.99 14.59 -8.50
N THR A 319 -15.46 15.37 -7.52
CA THR A 319 -14.89 15.42 -6.17
C THR A 319 -16.01 15.11 -5.18
N ALA A 320 -15.78 14.26 -4.17
CA ALA A 320 -16.74 13.97 -3.11
C ALA A 320 -16.00 13.69 -1.80
N MET A 321 -16.68 13.55 -0.68
CA MET A 321 -15.99 13.19 0.58
C MET A 321 -15.67 11.70 0.66
N LEU A 322 -16.55 10.86 0.12
CA LEU A 322 -16.34 9.43 -0.09
C LEU A 322 -16.52 9.09 -1.57
N GLY A 323 -15.58 8.35 -2.15
CA GLY A 323 -15.71 7.78 -3.49
C GLY A 323 -15.75 6.25 -3.42
N ILE A 324 -16.70 5.64 -4.13
CA ILE A 324 -16.75 4.18 -4.30
C ILE A 324 -16.89 3.81 -5.77
N GLU A 325 -16.12 2.83 -6.25
CA GLU A 325 -16.26 2.26 -7.59
C GLU A 325 -15.85 0.78 -7.58
N ASN A 326 -16.33 -0.02 -8.53
CA ASN A 326 -15.99 -1.44 -8.65
C ASN A 326 -15.94 -2.14 -7.28
N THR A 327 -17.05 -2.07 -6.54
CA THR A 327 -17.12 -2.51 -5.15
C THR A 327 -18.39 -3.28 -4.85
N THR A 328 -18.33 -4.12 -3.81
CA THR A 328 -19.53 -4.73 -3.23
C THR A 328 -19.50 -4.68 -1.70
N ASP A 329 -20.67 -4.67 -1.05
CA ASP A 329 -20.79 -4.80 0.41
C ASP A 329 -20.02 -3.70 1.18
N ILE A 330 -20.41 -2.45 0.92
CA ILE A 330 -19.81 -1.26 1.57
C ILE A 330 -20.80 -0.68 2.58
N ASP A 331 -20.41 -0.62 3.85
CA ASP A 331 -21.22 0.00 4.91
C ASP A 331 -20.55 1.24 5.47
N VAL A 332 -21.25 2.38 5.42
CA VAL A 332 -20.79 3.67 5.88
C VAL A 332 -21.72 4.15 6.99
N ARG A 333 -21.18 4.43 8.18
CA ARG A 333 -21.94 4.79 9.38
C ARG A 333 -21.35 6.01 10.07
N ASN A 334 -22.15 7.02 10.38
CA ASN A 334 -21.68 8.20 11.10
C ASN A 334 -20.45 8.85 10.43
N LEU A 335 -20.54 9.09 9.12
CA LEU A 335 -19.56 9.92 8.42
C LEU A 335 -19.90 11.39 8.66
N ASP A 336 -19.04 12.10 9.38
CA ASP A 336 -19.24 13.52 9.67
C ASP A 336 -18.45 14.36 8.66
N VAL A 337 -19.15 15.25 7.94
CA VAL A 337 -18.58 16.07 6.88
C VAL A 337 -18.80 17.53 7.21
N THR A 338 -17.70 18.30 7.28
CA THR A 338 -17.75 19.76 7.41
C THR A 338 -17.06 20.40 6.21
N GLN A 339 -17.76 21.30 5.51
CA GLN A 339 -17.23 21.98 4.33
C GLN A 339 -17.32 23.49 4.50
N ALA A 340 -16.19 24.19 4.44
CA ALA A 340 -16.12 25.66 4.51
C ALA A 340 -16.14 26.35 3.12
N GLN A 341 -16.19 25.58 2.05
CA GLN A 341 -16.31 26.04 0.66
C GLN A 341 -17.61 25.49 0.03
N ALA A 342 -17.94 25.88 -1.21
CA ALA A 342 -19.16 25.42 -1.89
C ALA A 342 -19.24 23.88 -1.86
N PRO A 343 -20.30 23.25 -1.34
CA PRO A 343 -20.27 21.85 -0.96
C PRO A 343 -19.98 20.92 -2.15
N ARG A 344 -19.11 19.95 -1.93
CA ARG A 344 -18.95 18.74 -2.74
C ARG A 344 -20.03 17.74 -2.33
N ASP A 345 -20.32 16.78 -3.19
CA ASP A 345 -21.16 15.64 -2.82
C ASP A 345 -20.51 14.90 -1.64
N ASP A 346 -21.32 14.44 -0.68
CA ASP A 346 -20.79 13.63 0.42
C ASP A 346 -20.28 12.28 -0.11
N VAL A 347 -21.00 11.71 -1.09
CA VAL A 347 -20.65 10.43 -1.71
C VAL A 347 -20.74 10.49 -3.22
N TRP A 348 -19.69 10.02 -3.88
CA TRP A 348 -19.68 9.70 -5.31
C TRP A 348 -19.73 8.19 -5.51
N VAL A 349 -20.65 7.74 -6.36
CA VAL A 349 -20.81 6.34 -6.74
C VAL A 349 -20.43 6.18 -8.20
N GLY A 350 -19.31 5.50 -8.42
CA GLY A 350 -18.79 5.13 -9.72
C GLY A 350 -19.46 3.87 -10.30
N PRO A 351 -18.92 3.35 -11.41
CA PRO A 351 -19.44 2.14 -12.06
C PRO A 351 -19.22 0.88 -11.20
N ALA A 352 -20.00 -0.17 -11.49
CA ALA A 352 -19.85 -1.51 -10.92
C ALA A 352 -19.89 -1.57 -9.38
N VAL A 353 -20.81 -0.81 -8.78
CA VAL A 353 -21.07 -0.82 -7.33
C VAL A 353 -22.35 -1.61 -7.03
N SER A 354 -22.29 -2.53 -6.08
CA SER A 354 -23.44 -3.27 -5.54
C SER A 354 -23.42 -3.32 -4.01
N GLY A 355 -24.58 -3.52 -3.37
CA GLY A 355 -24.65 -3.79 -1.93
C GLY A 355 -24.00 -2.72 -1.03
N TYR A 356 -24.35 -1.45 -1.16
CA TYR A 356 -23.85 -0.42 -0.25
C TYR A 356 -24.94 0.22 0.61
N SER A 357 -24.59 0.64 1.83
CA SER A 357 -25.44 1.44 2.70
C SER A 357 -24.67 2.61 3.30
N ILE A 358 -25.29 3.79 3.30
CA ILE A 358 -24.76 4.99 3.92
C ILE A 358 -25.82 5.47 4.92
N ARG A 359 -25.46 5.56 6.19
CA ARG A 359 -26.38 5.89 7.29
C ARG A 359 -25.81 6.75 8.40
#